data_AF-A0A6M0GE15-F1
#
_entry.id   AF-A0A6M0GE15-F1
#
_cell.length_a   1.000
_cell.length_b   1.000
_cell.length_c   1.000
_cell.angle_alpha   90.00
_cell.angle_beta   90.00
_cell.angle_gamma   90.00
#
_symmetry.space_group_name_H-M   'P 1'
#
loop_
_entity.id
_entity.type
_entity.pdbx_description
1 polymer ?
#
loop_
_entity_poly.entity_id
_entity_poly.type
_entity_poly.pdbx_seq_one_letter_code
_entity_poly.pdbx_strand_id
1 'polypeptide(L)'
;MESQIKRHGNKNPYKLTRRPISINQWKFFHYRVEQLEMEPEEFLNHWECNYNQIAQICSCSRNTVAHWFAKGNRRPSKLQKICLGLAHQLLLKGLIN
;
A
#
# COMPACT_ATOMS: atom_id res chain seq x y z
N MET A 1 -53.51 30.57 13.20
CA MET A 1 -52.31 31.30 12.73
C MET A 1 -51.16 30.30 12.73
N GLU A 2 -51.10 29.44 11.70
CA GLU A 2 -50.10 28.37 11.58
C GLU A 2 -48.91 28.91 10.78
N SER A 3 -47.76 29.07 11.44
CA SER A 3 -46.51 29.47 10.78
C SER A 3 -45.81 28.23 10.20
N GLN A 4 -45.81 28.13 8.87
CA GLN A 4 -45.06 27.13 8.14
C GLN A 4 -43.56 27.38 8.24
N ILE A 5 -42.84 26.57 9.02
CA ILE A 5 -41.38 26.49 8.96
C ILE A 5 -41.01 25.60 7.77
N LYS A 6 -40.69 26.22 6.64
CA LYS A 6 -40.04 25.56 5.50
C LYS A 6 -38.66 25.08 5.94
N ARG A 7 -38.55 23.79 6.28
CA ARG A 7 -37.28 23.09 6.45
C ARG A 7 -36.54 23.13 5.11
N HIS A 8 -35.66 24.11 4.95
CA HIS A 8 -34.70 24.12 3.86
C HIS A 8 -33.85 22.86 4.01
N GLY A 9 -33.98 21.93 3.05
CA GLY A 9 -33.16 20.74 2.99
C GLY A 9 -31.69 21.15 3.01
N ASN A 10 -31.01 20.87 4.12
CA ASN A 10 -29.59 21.07 4.28
C ASN A 10 -28.87 20.15 3.28
N LYS A 11 -28.61 20.64 2.07
CA LYS A 11 -27.76 19.96 1.10
C LYS A 11 -26.33 20.17 1.59
N ASN A 12 -25.85 19.22 2.40
CA ASN A 12 -24.46 19.14 2.79
C ASN A 12 -23.58 19.14 1.51
N PRO A 13 -22.75 20.18 1.28
CA PRO A 13 -21.93 20.32 0.07
C PRO A 13 -20.82 19.26 -0.01
N TYR A 14 -20.60 18.48 1.04
CA TYR A 14 -19.68 17.34 1.08
C TYR A 14 -20.36 16.00 0.80
N LYS A 15 -21.45 15.97 0.02
CA LYS A 15 -21.93 14.70 -0.55
C LYS A 15 -20.83 14.11 -1.42
N LEU A 16 -20.01 13.27 -0.79
CA LEU A 16 -18.96 12.51 -1.43
C LEU A 16 -19.62 11.69 -2.55
N THR A 17 -19.31 12.02 -3.79
CA THR A 17 -19.70 11.26 -4.99
C THR A 17 -18.98 9.91 -5.07
N ARG A 18 -18.11 9.61 -4.09
CA ARG A 18 -17.35 8.37 -3.97
C ARG A 18 -18.19 7.31 -3.25
N ARG A 19 -18.19 6.08 -3.75
CA ARG A 19 -18.77 4.94 -3.02
C ARG A 19 -18.04 4.78 -1.68
N PRO A 20 -18.75 4.77 -0.53
CA PRO A 20 -18.10 4.54 0.75
C PRO A 20 -17.56 3.11 0.81
N ILE A 21 -16.31 2.97 1.26
CA ILE A 21 -15.73 1.65 1.58
C ILE A 21 -16.32 1.21 2.92
N SER A 22 -16.93 0.03 2.97
CA SER A 22 -17.47 -0.51 4.22
C SER A 22 -16.36 -0.96 5.16
N ILE A 23 -16.65 -1.00 6.46
CA ILE A 23 -15.69 -1.50 7.47
C ILE A 23 -15.20 -2.90 7.13
N ASN A 24 -16.06 -3.77 6.60
CA ASN A 24 -15.69 -5.12 6.19
C ASN A 24 -14.77 -5.13 4.97
N GLN A 25 -15.01 -4.25 3.99
CA GLN A 25 -14.10 -4.08 2.85
C GLN A 25 -12.73 -3.59 3.32
N TRP A 26 -12.69 -2.65 4.28
CA TRP A 26 -11.44 -2.15 4.84
C TRP A 26 -10.68 -3.22 5.63
N LYS A 27 -11.36 -3.98 6.49
CA LYS A 27 -10.79 -5.11 7.22
C LYS A 27 -10.23 -6.17 6.27
N PHE A 28 -10.98 -6.51 5.22
CA PHE A 28 -10.54 -7.48 4.23
C PHE A 28 -9.31 -6.98 3.47
N PHE A 29 -9.28 -5.71 3.07
CA PHE A 29 -8.11 -5.10 2.43
C PHE A 29 -6.87 -5.20 3.33
N HIS A 30 -6.97 -4.78 4.60
CA HIS A 30 -5.88 -4.87 5.56
C HIS A 30 -5.39 -6.31 5.73
N TYR A 31 -6.31 -7.24 5.96
CA TYR A 31 -5.98 -8.66 6.04
C TYR A 31 -5.21 -9.13 4.82
N ARG A 32 -5.68 -8.80 3.60
CA ARG A 32 -5.01 -9.22 2.36
C ARG A 32 -3.62 -8.60 2.19
N VAL A 33 -3.47 -7.31 2.48
CA VAL A 33 -2.18 -6.60 2.36
C VAL A 33 -1.14 -7.17 3.32
N GLU A 34 -1.54 -7.51 4.55
CA GLU A 34 -0.64 -8.12 5.53
C GLU A 34 -0.16 -9.53 5.14
N GLN A 35 -0.82 -10.21 4.21
CA GLN A 35 -0.38 -11.51 3.69
C GLN A 35 0.58 -11.38 2.49
N LEU A 36 0.95 -10.17 2.08
CA LEU A 36 1.84 -9.92 0.94
C LEU A 36 3.29 -9.68 1.37
N GLU A 37 3.72 -10.18 2.52
CA GLU A 37 5.13 -10.10 2.89
C GLU A 37 5.98 -10.93 1.92
N MET A 38 7.01 -10.31 1.34
CA MET A 38 8.00 -10.97 0.50
C MET A 38 9.40 -10.56 0.94
N GLU A 39 10.32 -11.51 1.03
CA GLU A 39 11.71 -11.20 1.39
C GLU A 39 12.46 -10.56 0.22
N PRO A 40 13.43 -9.66 0.46
CA PRO A 40 14.22 -9.04 -0.60
C PRO A 40 14.93 -10.05 -1.52
N GLU A 41 15.45 -11.13 -0.96
CA GLU A 41 16.09 -12.21 -1.72
C GLU A 41 15.11 -12.93 -2.64
N GLU A 42 13.89 -13.18 -2.16
CA GLU A 42 12.81 -13.77 -2.95
C GLU A 42 12.41 -12.85 -4.10
N PHE A 43 12.23 -11.56 -3.83
CA PHE A 43 11.89 -10.57 -4.86
C PHE A 43 12.95 -10.51 -5.97
N LEU A 44 14.24 -10.52 -5.59
CA LEU A 44 15.36 -10.48 -6.53
C LEU A 44 15.53 -11.78 -7.35
N ASN A 45 14.98 -12.91 -6.89
CA ASN A 45 14.93 -14.13 -7.71
C ASN A 45 13.90 -14.04 -8.84
N HIS A 46 12.91 -13.14 -8.72
CA HIS A 46 11.88 -12.95 -9.74
C HIS A 46 12.19 -11.80 -10.71
N TRP A 47 12.89 -10.76 -10.25
CA TRP A 47 13.01 -9.50 -10.99
C TRP A 47 14.45 -9.00 -11.00
N GLU A 48 14.93 -8.59 -12.18
CA GLU A 48 16.21 -7.91 -12.32
C GLU A 48 16.08 -6.45 -11.85
N CYS A 49 16.42 -6.20 -10.59
CA CYS A 49 16.30 -4.89 -9.95
C CYS A 49 17.59 -4.52 -9.21
N ASN A 50 17.99 -3.25 -9.28
CA ASN A 50 19.09 -2.72 -8.48
C ASN A 50 18.59 -2.14 -7.14
N TYR A 51 19.52 -1.88 -6.21
CA TYR A 51 19.19 -1.39 -4.87
C TYR A 51 18.49 -0.02 -4.85
N ASN A 52 18.66 0.83 -5.88
CA ASN A 52 17.93 2.10 -5.95
C ASN A 52 16.46 1.87 -6.28
N GLN A 53 16.15 0.94 -7.19
CA GLN A 53 14.77 0.58 -7.52
C GLN A 53 14.06 -0.04 -6.30
N ILE A 54 14.72 -0.95 -5.59
CA ILE A 54 14.19 -1.51 -4.34
C ILE A 54 13.95 -0.41 -3.30
N ALA A 55 14.89 0.53 -3.16
CA ALA A 55 14.76 1.66 -2.24
C ALA A 55 13.54 2.54 -2.57
N GLN A 56 13.26 2.76 -3.86
CA GLN A 56 12.06 3.47 -4.31
C GLN A 56 10.78 2.70 -3.97
N ILE A 57 10.73 1.39 -4.27
CA ILE A 57 9.58 0.52 -3.93
C ILE A 57 9.26 0.58 -2.43
N CYS A 58 10.31 0.52 -1.60
CA CYS A 58 10.17 0.46 -0.15
C CYS A 58 10.18 1.82 0.54
N SER A 59 10.21 2.94 -0.20
CA SER A 59 10.34 4.30 0.32
C SER A 59 11.46 4.44 1.38
N CYS A 60 12.64 3.89 1.11
CA CYS A 60 13.80 3.94 2.01
C CYS A 60 15.09 4.35 1.28
N SER A 61 16.22 4.39 1.98
CA SER A 61 17.49 4.73 1.35
C SER A 61 18.16 3.51 0.70
N ARG A 62 18.90 3.72 -0.39
CA ARG A 62 19.74 2.69 -1.02
C ARG A 62 20.68 2.01 -0.01
N ASN A 63 21.23 2.78 0.94
CA ASN A 63 22.08 2.23 1.99
C ASN A 63 21.30 1.30 2.92
N THR A 64 20.04 1.62 3.25
CA THR A 64 19.16 0.71 4.02
C THR A 64 18.99 -0.63 3.31
N VAL A 65 18.76 -0.61 1.99
CA VAL A 65 18.67 -1.82 1.18
C VAL A 65 19.99 -2.58 1.16
N ALA A 66 21.12 -1.90 0.95
CA ALA A 66 22.43 -2.53 0.98
C ALA A 66 22.72 -3.24 2.32
N HIS A 67 22.25 -2.67 3.43
CA HIS A 67 22.37 -3.31 4.74
C HIS A 67 21.54 -4.59 4.89
N TRP A 68 20.45 -4.78 4.15
CA TRP A 68 19.67 -6.03 4.21
C TRP A 68 20.48 -7.24 3.75
N PHE A 69 21.32 -7.04 2.73
CA PHE A 69 22.11 -8.10 2.11
C PHE A 69 23.52 -8.25 2.70
N ALA A 70 23.92 -7.38 3.62
CA ALA A 70 25.21 -7.47 4.29
C ALA A 70 25.14 -8.44 5.49
N LYS A 71 26.15 -9.31 5.66
CA LYS A 71 26.22 -10.26 6.78
C LYS A 71 26.08 -9.54 8.14
N GLY A 72 25.12 -9.98 8.96
CA GLY A 72 24.94 -9.51 10.34
C GLY A 72 24.16 -8.21 10.51
N ASN A 73 23.50 -7.70 9.46
CA ASN A 73 22.88 -6.38 9.48
C ASN A 73 21.34 -6.36 9.54
N ARG A 74 20.82 -5.12 9.64
CA ARG A 74 19.41 -4.72 9.73
C ARG A 74 18.52 -5.52 8.77
N ARG A 75 17.45 -6.12 9.31
CA ARG A 75 16.41 -6.77 8.50
C ARG A 75 15.39 -5.76 7.96
N PRO A 76 14.74 -6.03 6.80
CA PRO A 76 13.62 -5.24 6.33
C PRO A 76 12.46 -5.28 7.34
N SER A 77 11.79 -4.15 7.51
CA SER A 77 10.57 -4.08 8.32
C SER A 77 9.41 -4.81 7.64
N LYS A 78 8.37 -5.18 8.40
CA LYS A 78 7.15 -5.77 7.84
C LYS A 78 6.56 -4.92 6.70
N LEU A 79 6.52 -3.60 6.87
CA LEU A 79 6.04 -2.69 5.82
C LEU A 79 6.87 -2.80 4.54
N GLN A 80 8.20 -2.90 4.65
CA GLN A 80 9.09 -3.01 3.49
C GLN A 80 8.88 -4.34 2.74
N LYS A 81 8.69 -5.44 3.47
CA LYS A 81 8.31 -6.73 2.87
C LYS A 81 6.97 -6.69 2.16
N ILE A 82 5.98 -6.02 2.76
CA ILE A 82 4.66 -5.80 2.13
C ILE A 82 4.80 -4.97 0.84
N CYS A 83 5.64 -3.92 0.84
CA CYS A 83 5.91 -3.14 -0.37
C CYS A 83 6.48 -4.00 -1.50
N LEU A 84 7.42 -4.90 -1.18
CA LEU A 84 7.99 -5.83 -2.16
C LEU A 84 6.95 -6.81 -2.72
N GLY A 85 6.13 -7.43 -1.86
CA GLY A 85 5.09 -8.35 -2.34
C GLY A 85 3.98 -7.64 -3.12
N LEU A 86 3.62 -6.40 -2.74
CA LEU A 86 2.73 -5.56 -3.55
C LEU A 86 3.32 -5.26 -4.93
N ALA A 87 4.59 -4.85 -4.99
CA ALA A 87 5.27 -4.59 -6.26
C ALA A 87 5.30 -5.85 -7.14
N HIS A 88 5.65 -7.01 -6.58
CA HIS A 88 5.64 -8.28 -7.29
C HIS A 88 4.26 -8.61 -7.87
N GLN A 89 3.18 -8.43 -7.09
CA GLN A 89 1.81 -8.64 -7.55
C GLN A 89 1.39 -7.68 -8.67
N LEU A 90 1.87 -6.44 -8.66
CA LEU A 90 1.57 -5.46 -9.72
C LEU A 90 2.35 -5.76 -11.00
N LEU A 91 3.62 -6.14 -10.88
CA LEU A 91 4.48 -6.55 -12.00
C LEU A 91 3.95 -7.81 -12.69
N LEU A 92 3.52 -8.83 -11.92
CA LEU A 92 2.89 -10.03 -12.49
C LEU A 92 1.61 -9.72 -13.29
N LYS A 93 0.90 -8.66 -12.94
CA LYS A 93 -0.32 -8.22 -13.62
C LYS A 93 -0.04 -7.27 -14.79
N GLY A 94 1.23 -6.91 -15.03
CA GLY A 94 1.61 -5.93 -16.06
C GLY A 94 1.03 -4.53 -15.82
N LEU A 95 0.74 -4.19 -14.56
CA LEU A 95 0.13 -2.90 -14.21
C LEU A 95 1.15 -1.77 -14.08
N ILE A 96 2.44 -2.12 -14.01
CA ILE A 96 3.57 -1.19 -13.95
C ILE A 96 4.71 -1.77 -14.80
N ASN A 97 5.37 -0.91 -15.58
CA ASN A 97 6.52 -1.21 -16.44
C ASN A 97 7.65 -0.23 -16.12
#